data_AF-A0A533ZVL3-F1
#
_entry.id   AF-A0A533ZVL3-F1
#
_cell.length_a   1.000
_cell.length_b   1.000
_cell.length_c   1.000
_cell.angle_alpha   90.00
_cell.angle_beta   90.00
_cell.angle_gamma   90.00
#
_symmetry.space_group_name_H-M   'P 1'
#
loop_
_entity.id
_entity.type
_entity.pdbx_description
1 polymer ?
#
loop_
_entity_poly.entity_id
_entity_poly.type
_entity_poly.pdbx_seq_one_letter_code
_entity_poly.pdbx_strand_id
1 'polypeptide(L)'
;MYNTIPDIFRREAIEALFGTTTFQNCWQTWQPVIQQLLGANFTENEIINLGDHLSTIFRTTGGIGRGQGELSGGGTAWESLVCWYINLCTVGSRIVAIKKMSLVPNPIQDSITVNYGNFACNTESDLTLIVFPNLNDYNIDIAQLNLLNPVGQQILPLRNGKLNKLLINFLADRDFSHYEAGIIQCKTNWNDNAQIPMLWDMIYSANGFPGRNISIGRNGYAISGLTRFTYSFATVPTNQRGNYNPNSVSVKRVTNLSGGNYWGNTTTPNVARSLKEIFTNNYVNGFNTNIRNDIRTAIPHLGINNPLSYFAL
;
A
#
# COMPACT_ATOMS: atom_id res chain seq x y z
N MET A 1 3.79 -14.80 -16.76
CA MET A 1 4.59 -15.34 -15.64
C MET A 1 4.26 -14.46 -14.44
N TYR A 2 3.24 -14.83 -13.65
CA TYR A 2 2.73 -14.08 -12.49
C TYR A 2 2.60 -15.02 -11.29
N ASN A 3 3.73 -15.63 -10.96
CA ASN A 3 3.82 -16.75 -10.02
C ASN A 3 5.08 -16.64 -9.15
N THR A 4 5.60 -15.43 -8.99
CA THR A 4 6.71 -15.13 -8.07
C THR A 4 6.18 -14.90 -6.65
N ILE A 5 7.08 -14.76 -5.66
CA ILE A 5 6.69 -14.38 -4.30
C ILE A 5 5.88 -13.07 -4.29
N PRO A 6 6.34 -11.94 -4.88
CA PRO A 6 5.57 -10.71 -4.94
C PRO A 6 4.20 -10.88 -5.60
N ASP A 7 4.08 -11.68 -6.67
CA ASP A 7 2.82 -11.88 -7.38
C ASP A 7 1.77 -12.61 -6.55
N ILE A 8 2.18 -13.66 -5.85
CA ILE A 8 1.29 -14.45 -5.00
C ILE A 8 0.88 -13.63 -3.78
N PHE A 9 1.82 -12.89 -3.20
CA PHE A 9 1.54 -12.01 -2.08
C PHE A 9 0.60 -10.86 -2.46
N ARG A 10 0.75 -10.30 -3.66
CA ARG A 10 -0.18 -9.33 -4.25
C ARG A 10 -1.58 -9.90 -4.42
N ARG A 11 -1.69 -11.13 -4.95
CA ARG A 11 -2.98 -11.83 -5.07
C ARG A 11 -3.66 -11.95 -3.71
N GLU A 12 -2.94 -12.44 -2.69
CA GLU A 12 -3.49 -12.55 -1.34
C GLU A 12 -3.93 -11.21 -0.75
N ALA A 13 -3.15 -10.15 -0.99
CA ALA A 13 -3.49 -8.81 -0.54
C ALA A 13 -4.78 -8.29 -1.19
N ILE A 14 -4.96 -8.50 -2.50
CA ILE A 14 -6.15 -8.07 -3.23
C ILE A 14 -7.37 -8.93 -2.89
N GLU A 15 -7.23 -10.26 -2.86
CA GLU A 15 -8.31 -11.17 -2.48
C GLU A 15 -8.80 -10.89 -1.05
N ALA A 16 -7.90 -10.51 -0.14
CA ALA A 16 -8.28 -10.08 1.20
C ALA A 16 -9.16 -8.82 1.20
N LEU A 17 -8.99 -7.89 0.24
CA LEU A 17 -9.90 -6.74 0.09
C LEU A 17 -11.29 -7.21 -0.35
N PHE A 18 -11.34 -8.03 -1.40
CA PHE A 18 -12.57 -8.62 -1.93
C PHE A 18 -13.27 -9.58 -0.97
N GLY A 19 -12.59 -10.05 0.07
CA GLY A 19 -13.19 -10.82 1.17
C GLY A 19 -13.95 -9.97 2.20
N THR A 20 -13.90 -8.63 2.11
CA THR A 20 -14.60 -7.74 3.05
C THR A 20 -15.92 -7.23 2.48
N THR A 21 -16.98 -7.23 3.30
CA THR A 21 -18.31 -6.76 2.90
C THR A 21 -18.31 -5.31 2.42
N THR A 22 -17.55 -4.43 3.08
CA THR A 22 -17.44 -3.01 2.71
C THR A 22 -16.91 -2.85 1.29
N PHE A 23 -15.81 -3.53 0.94
CA PHE A 23 -15.23 -3.41 -0.39
C PHE A 23 -16.13 -4.05 -1.45
N GLN A 24 -16.71 -5.23 -1.19
CA GLN A 24 -17.66 -5.89 -2.10
C GLN A 24 -18.83 -4.98 -2.46
N ASN A 25 -19.46 -4.34 -1.46
CA ASN A 25 -20.60 -3.44 -1.69
C ASN A 25 -20.18 -2.21 -2.50
N CYS A 26 -19.03 -1.61 -2.19
CA CYS A 26 -18.54 -0.46 -2.95
C CYS A 26 -18.15 -0.84 -4.38
N TRP A 27 -17.53 -2.00 -4.57
CA TRP A 27 -17.03 -2.49 -5.85
C TRP A 27 -18.13 -2.63 -6.90
N GLN A 28 -19.34 -3.04 -6.50
CA GLN A 28 -20.51 -3.10 -7.40
C GLN A 28 -20.82 -1.76 -8.09
N THR A 29 -20.47 -0.63 -7.45
CA THR A 29 -20.61 0.71 -8.02
C THR A 29 -19.31 1.21 -8.65
N TRP A 30 -18.16 0.94 -8.03
CA TRP A 30 -16.87 1.43 -8.52
C TRP A 30 -16.42 0.76 -9.82
N GLN A 31 -16.65 -0.54 -9.98
CA GLN A 31 -16.18 -1.29 -11.15
C GLN A 31 -16.73 -0.73 -12.47
N PRO A 32 -18.05 -0.49 -12.64
CA PRO A 32 -18.56 0.13 -13.86
C PRO A 32 -17.97 1.52 -14.14
N VAL A 33 -17.75 2.33 -13.10
CA VAL A 33 -17.16 3.67 -13.22
C VAL A 33 -15.69 3.57 -13.64
N ILE A 34 -14.94 2.64 -13.05
CA ILE A 34 -13.55 2.35 -13.44
C ILE A 34 -13.49 1.89 -14.89
N GLN A 35 -14.33 0.94 -15.30
CA GLN A 35 -14.38 0.44 -16.68
C GLN A 35 -14.75 1.55 -17.68
N GLN A 36 -15.65 2.46 -17.30
CA GLN A 36 -15.97 3.64 -18.12
C GLN A 36 -14.76 4.59 -18.27
N LEU A 37 -14.02 4.84 -17.19
CA LEU A 37 -12.82 5.69 -17.21
C LEU A 37 -11.67 5.06 -18.01
N LEU A 38 -11.53 3.75 -17.96
CA LEU A 38 -10.53 3.00 -18.73
C LEU A 38 -10.90 2.96 -20.23
N GLY A 39 -12.17 2.73 -20.55
CA GLY A 39 -12.61 2.46 -21.91
C GLY A 39 -12.31 1.04 -22.38
N ALA A 40 -12.77 0.67 -23.59
CA ALA A 40 -12.73 -0.72 -24.07
C ALA A 40 -11.32 -1.26 -24.37
N ASN A 41 -10.38 -0.40 -24.74
CA ASN A 41 -9.01 -0.77 -25.14
C ASN A 41 -7.99 0.10 -24.39
N PHE A 42 -8.08 0.10 -23.05
CA PHE A 42 -7.20 0.90 -22.21
C PHE A 42 -5.73 0.48 -22.35
N THR A 43 -4.83 1.46 -22.20
CA THR A 43 -3.39 1.28 -22.14
C THR A 43 -2.91 1.42 -20.71
N GLU A 44 -1.59 1.27 -20.51
CA GLU A 44 -0.98 1.54 -19.21
C GLU A 44 -1.24 2.95 -18.70
N ASN A 45 -1.44 3.94 -19.59
CA ASN A 45 -1.66 5.32 -19.19
C ASN A 45 -3.04 5.52 -18.57
N GLU A 46 -4.08 4.90 -19.11
CA GLU A 46 -5.43 4.96 -18.53
C GLU A 46 -5.45 4.33 -17.13
N ILE A 47 -4.76 3.19 -16.92
CA ILE A 47 -4.61 2.59 -15.59
C ILE A 47 -3.90 3.55 -14.63
N ILE A 48 -2.75 4.11 -15.03
CA ILE A 48 -2.00 5.04 -14.17
C ILE A 48 -2.85 6.29 -13.86
N ASN A 49 -3.56 6.81 -14.85
CA ASN A 49 -4.39 8.01 -14.72
C ASN A 49 -5.64 7.82 -13.85
N LEU A 50 -6.04 6.58 -13.53
CA LEU A 50 -7.06 6.36 -12.50
C LEU A 50 -6.71 7.05 -11.17
N GLY A 51 -5.42 7.24 -10.88
CA GLY A 51 -4.95 7.97 -9.69
C GLY A 51 -5.50 9.39 -9.58
N ASP A 52 -5.75 10.06 -10.72
CA ASP A 52 -6.35 11.40 -10.77
C ASP A 52 -7.88 11.37 -10.53
N HIS A 53 -8.49 10.19 -10.55
CA HIS A 53 -9.94 9.99 -10.51
C HIS A 53 -10.41 9.19 -9.29
N LEU A 54 -9.52 8.73 -8.41
CA LEU A 54 -9.89 7.91 -7.24
C LEU A 54 -10.87 8.62 -6.31
N SER A 55 -10.78 9.95 -6.17
CA SER A 55 -11.74 10.72 -5.37
C SER A 55 -13.13 10.71 -5.99
N THR A 56 -13.21 10.78 -7.32
CA THR A 56 -14.47 10.72 -8.05
C THR A 56 -15.09 9.33 -7.92
N ILE A 57 -14.30 8.27 -8.12
CA ILE A 57 -14.74 6.88 -7.94
C ILE A 57 -15.22 6.67 -6.51
N PHE A 58 -14.42 7.03 -5.50
CA PHE A 58 -14.77 6.86 -4.10
C PHE A 58 -16.10 7.54 -3.72
N ARG A 59 -16.38 8.72 -4.29
CA ARG A 59 -17.60 9.48 -3.98
C ARG A 59 -18.87 8.91 -4.59
N THR A 60 -18.81 8.00 -5.57
CA THR A 60 -20.02 7.42 -6.16
C THR A 60 -20.80 6.54 -5.17
N THR A 61 -20.16 6.13 -4.07
CA THR A 61 -20.76 5.36 -2.97
C THR A 61 -20.95 6.19 -1.70
N GLY A 62 -20.72 7.51 -1.75
CA GLY A 62 -20.89 8.41 -0.60
C GLY A 62 -22.33 8.92 -0.48
N GLY A 63 -23.00 8.65 0.65
CA GLY A 63 -24.37 9.08 0.92
C GLY A 63 -24.55 10.59 1.15
N ILE A 64 -25.74 11.10 0.81
CA ILE A 64 -26.21 12.44 1.15
C ILE A 64 -26.79 12.40 2.58
N GLY A 65 -26.08 12.96 3.55
CA GLY A 65 -26.50 13.02 4.97
C GLY A 65 -25.75 12.00 5.83
N ARG A 66 -24.88 12.49 6.74
CA ARG A 66 -23.85 11.68 7.41
C ARG A 66 -24.29 11.18 8.79
N GLY A 67 -24.24 9.86 9.00
CA GLY A 67 -24.25 9.21 10.32
C GLY A 67 -22.85 8.77 10.79
N GLN A 68 -22.65 8.58 12.10
CA GLN A 68 -21.35 8.23 12.70
C GLN A 68 -20.80 6.85 12.28
N GLY A 69 -21.66 5.87 12.00
CA GLY A 69 -21.28 4.55 11.48
C GLY A 69 -20.79 4.56 10.02
N GLU A 70 -21.16 5.58 9.25
CA GLU A 70 -20.73 5.73 7.84
C GLU A 70 -19.31 6.32 7.74
N LEU A 71 -18.83 6.99 8.80
CA LEU A 71 -17.48 7.56 8.88
C LEU A 71 -16.39 6.47 8.93
N SER A 72 -16.60 5.40 9.70
CA SER A 72 -15.64 4.27 9.80
C SER A 72 -15.67 3.38 8.55
N GLY A 73 -16.86 3.19 7.95
CA GLY A 73 -17.01 2.51 6.66
C GLY A 73 -16.31 3.25 5.52
N GLY A 74 -16.42 4.58 5.49
CA GLY A 74 -15.76 5.42 4.48
C GLY A 74 -14.23 5.37 4.55
N GLY A 75 -13.64 5.37 5.75
CA GLY A 75 -12.19 5.17 5.93
C GLY A 75 -11.72 3.83 5.35
N THR A 76 -12.35 2.74 5.80
CA THR A 76 -12.04 1.37 5.32
C THR A 76 -12.18 1.23 3.80
N ALA A 77 -13.21 1.86 3.22
CA ALA A 77 -13.44 1.87 1.78
C ALA A 77 -12.33 2.63 1.03
N TRP A 78 -11.92 3.81 1.51
CA TRP A 78 -10.85 4.60 0.90
C TRP A 78 -9.52 3.87 0.93
N GLU A 79 -9.16 3.30 2.09
CA GLU A 79 -7.95 2.48 2.26
C GLU A 79 -7.91 1.32 1.25
N SER A 80 -9.04 0.63 1.09
CA SER A 80 -9.15 -0.52 0.20
C SER A 80 -9.04 -0.11 -1.28
N LEU A 81 -9.64 1.02 -1.67
CA LEU A 81 -9.51 1.57 -3.02
C LEU A 81 -8.06 1.97 -3.34
N VAL A 82 -7.38 2.64 -2.40
CA VAL A 82 -5.96 3.01 -2.51
C VAL A 82 -5.08 1.75 -2.62
N CYS A 83 -5.33 0.74 -1.77
CA CYS A 83 -4.61 -0.53 -1.80
C CYS A 83 -4.77 -1.26 -3.14
N TRP A 84 -6.00 -1.33 -3.66
CA TRP A 84 -6.30 -1.94 -4.96
C TRP A 84 -5.58 -1.22 -6.10
N TYR A 85 -5.68 0.11 -6.14
CA TYR A 85 -5.05 0.92 -7.19
C TYR A 85 -3.52 0.80 -7.21
N ILE A 86 -2.87 0.85 -6.05
CA ILE A 86 -1.41 0.72 -5.96
C ILE A 86 -0.97 -0.65 -6.46
N ASN A 87 -1.63 -1.73 -6.04
CA ASN A 87 -1.31 -3.07 -6.51
C ASN A 87 -1.55 -3.25 -8.02
N LEU A 88 -2.60 -2.63 -8.57
CA LEU A 88 -2.86 -2.66 -10.01
C LEU A 88 -1.72 -1.96 -10.78
N CYS A 89 -1.29 -0.79 -10.32
CA CYS A 89 -0.19 -0.05 -10.95
C CYS A 89 1.19 -0.70 -10.78
N THR A 90 1.33 -1.59 -9.80
CA THR A 90 2.60 -2.27 -9.48
C THR A 90 2.58 -3.75 -9.83
N VAL A 91 1.62 -4.17 -10.65
CA VAL A 91 1.51 -5.54 -11.12
C VAL A 91 2.77 -5.99 -11.87
N GLY A 92 3.21 -7.22 -11.62
CA GLY A 92 4.45 -7.78 -12.17
C GLY A 92 5.75 -7.20 -11.59
N SER A 93 5.68 -6.19 -10.72
CA SER A 93 6.85 -5.63 -10.03
C SER A 93 7.13 -6.33 -8.68
N ARG A 94 8.19 -5.89 -7.99
CA ARG A 94 8.50 -6.31 -6.60
C ARG A 94 7.76 -5.50 -5.53
N ILE A 95 6.85 -4.62 -5.91
CA ILE A 95 6.13 -3.73 -5.00
C ILE A 95 4.75 -4.34 -4.70
N VAL A 96 4.40 -4.45 -3.42
CA VAL A 96 3.10 -4.96 -2.97
C VAL A 96 2.54 -4.05 -1.88
N ALA A 97 1.30 -3.61 -2.03
CA ALA A 97 0.58 -2.86 -1.01
C ALA A 97 -0.35 -3.78 -0.21
N ILE A 98 -0.36 -3.62 1.11
CA ILE A 98 -0.99 -4.55 2.04
C ILE A 98 -1.79 -3.75 3.07
N LYS A 99 -3.09 -4.00 3.12
CA LYS A 99 -3.98 -3.43 4.15
C LYS A 99 -4.00 -4.25 5.43
N LYS A 100 -3.89 -5.58 5.31
CA LYS A 100 -4.03 -6.50 6.44
C LYS A 100 -2.66 -6.79 7.07
N MET A 101 -2.38 -6.17 8.22
CA MET A 101 -1.09 -6.31 8.92
C MET A 101 -0.69 -7.78 9.17
N SER A 102 -1.65 -8.69 9.37
CA SER A 102 -1.34 -10.12 9.59
C SER A 102 -0.62 -10.81 8.42
N LEU A 103 -0.72 -10.24 7.20
CA LEU A 103 -0.03 -10.72 6.00
C LEU A 103 1.43 -10.26 5.97
N VAL A 104 1.73 -9.04 6.46
CA VAL A 104 3.07 -8.46 6.46
C VAL A 104 4.06 -9.42 7.16
N PRO A 105 5.28 -9.63 6.64
CA PRO A 105 6.27 -10.49 7.31
C PRO A 105 6.65 -9.93 8.68
N ASN A 106 6.86 -10.81 9.66
CA ASN A 106 7.11 -10.40 11.04
C ASN A 106 8.32 -9.45 11.19
N PRO A 107 9.48 -9.67 10.53
CA PRO A 107 10.60 -8.72 10.58
C PRO A 107 10.21 -7.29 10.14
N ILE A 108 9.38 -7.19 9.10
CA ILE A 108 8.87 -5.89 8.62
C ILE A 108 7.89 -5.28 9.62
N GLN A 109 6.95 -6.07 10.16
CA GLN A 109 6.02 -5.61 11.22
C GLN A 109 6.78 -5.09 12.44
N ASP A 110 7.75 -5.87 12.90
CA ASP A 110 8.58 -5.55 14.06
C ASP A 110 9.35 -4.26 13.83
N SER A 111 9.90 -4.05 12.62
CA SER A 111 10.66 -2.85 12.28
C SER A 111 9.86 -1.55 12.32
N ILE A 112 8.57 -1.61 11.98
CA ILE A 112 7.70 -0.44 11.94
C ILE A 112 6.97 -0.21 13.27
N THR A 113 6.93 -1.20 14.16
CA THR A 113 6.21 -1.13 15.44
C THR A 113 6.74 0.02 16.31
N VAL A 114 5.82 0.79 16.90
CA VAL A 114 6.16 1.84 17.85
C VAL A 114 5.82 1.40 19.26
N ASN A 115 6.76 1.49 20.18
CA ASN A 115 6.58 1.09 21.57
C ASN A 115 6.46 2.31 22.48
N TYR A 116 5.49 2.27 23.38
CA TYR A 116 5.32 3.20 24.49
C TYR A 116 5.68 2.47 25.79
N GLY A 117 6.94 2.58 26.21
CA GLY A 117 7.51 1.73 27.27
C GLY A 117 7.41 0.26 26.88
N ASN A 118 6.69 -0.53 27.70
CA ASN A 118 6.47 -1.95 27.45
C ASN A 118 5.24 -2.25 26.59
N PHE A 119 4.48 -1.23 26.18
CA PHE A 119 3.31 -1.39 25.32
C PHE A 119 3.70 -1.25 23.85
N ALA A 120 3.67 -2.36 23.13
CA ALA A 120 3.79 -2.33 21.68
C ALA A 120 2.49 -1.81 21.06
N CYS A 121 2.56 -0.63 20.46
CA CYS A 121 1.48 -0.09 19.66
C CYS A 121 1.75 -0.52 18.21
N ASN A 122 0.94 -1.44 17.71
CA ASN A 122 0.87 -1.66 16.28
C ASN A 122 0.48 -0.32 15.66
N THR A 123 1.29 0.13 14.71
CA THR A 123 1.13 1.43 14.07
C THR A 123 -0.28 1.54 13.52
N GLU A 124 -0.88 2.73 13.62
CA GLU A 124 -2.16 3.05 12.95
C GLU A 124 -1.97 3.16 11.42
N SER A 125 -1.01 2.40 10.87
CA SER A 125 -0.70 2.31 9.46
C SER A 125 -1.86 1.65 8.75
N ASP A 126 -2.55 2.41 7.90
CA ASP A 126 -3.67 1.88 7.14
C ASP A 126 -3.17 0.93 6.04
N LEU A 127 -2.06 1.28 5.38
CA LEU A 127 -1.40 0.46 4.36
C LEU A 127 0.09 0.33 4.62
N THR A 128 0.61 -0.88 4.43
CA THR A 128 2.04 -1.20 4.39
C THR A 128 2.41 -1.59 2.97
N LEU A 129 3.34 -0.86 2.36
CA LEU A 129 3.98 -1.22 1.10
C LEU A 129 5.30 -1.90 1.39
N ILE A 130 5.57 -2.95 0.64
CA ILE A 130 6.84 -3.68 0.69
C ILE A 130 7.41 -3.68 -0.72
N VAL A 131 8.66 -3.29 -0.85
CA VAL A 131 9.48 -3.59 -2.02
C VAL A 131 10.36 -4.78 -1.67
N PHE A 132 10.06 -5.93 -2.27
CA PHE A 132 10.86 -7.14 -2.08
C PHE A 132 12.27 -6.95 -2.64
N PRO A 133 13.31 -7.58 -2.07
CA PRO A 133 14.67 -7.51 -2.58
C PRO A 133 14.79 -7.91 -4.06
N ASN A 134 15.72 -7.29 -4.79
CA ASN A 134 16.10 -7.73 -6.13
C ASN A 134 17.06 -8.93 -6.08
N LEU A 135 16.65 -10.00 -5.41
CA LEU A 135 17.40 -11.25 -5.29
C LEU A 135 16.66 -12.37 -6.02
N ASN A 136 17.39 -13.40 -6.45
CA ASN A 136 16.85 -14.47 -7.30
C ASN A 136 15.59 -15.13 -6.70
N ASP A 137 15.60 -15.40 -5.39
CA ASP A 137 14.50 -16.09 -4.70
C ASP A 137 13.14 -15.38 -4.81
N TYR A 138 13.14 -14.05 -5.04
CA TYR A 138 11.92 -13.25 -5.19
C TYR A 138 11.47 -13.09 -6.65
N ASN A 139 12.31 -13.46 -7.61
CA ASN A 139 12.11 -13.18 -9.04
C ASN A 139 11.99 -14.45 -9.91
N ILE A 140 12.04 -15.64 -9.30
CA ILE A 140 11.79 -16.93 -9.96
C ILE A 140 10.34 -17.39 -9.75
N ASP A 141 9.90 -18.32 -10.59
CA ASP A 141 8.63 -19.00 -10.40
C ASP A 141 8.64 -19.75 -9.05
N ILE A 142 7.57 -19.60 -8.25
CA ILE A 142 7.51 -20.17 -6.92
C ILE A 142 7.64 -21.70 -6.91
N ALA A 143 7.28 -22.38 -8.01
CA ALA A 143 7.44 -23.82 -8.14
C ALA A 143 8.91 -24.24 -8.24
N GLN A 144 9.80 -23.31 -8.62
CA GLN A 144 11.25 -23.52 -8.69
C GLN A 144 11.97 -23.13 -7.41
N LEU A 145 11.28 -22.45 -6.48
CA LEU A 145 11.88 -22.00 -5.24
C LEU A 145 12.20 -23.18 -4.32
N ASN A 146 13.48 -23.31 -3.97
CA ASN A 146 13.97 -24.33 -3.06
C ASN A 146 14.82 -23.69 -1.95
N LEU A 147 14.23 -23.57 -0.76
CA LEU A 147 14.89 -22.97 0.40
C LEU A 147 14.99 -23.97 1.54
N LEU A 148 16.16 -24.00 2.17
CA LEU A 148 16.42 -24.78 3.37
C LEU A 148 16.47 -23.85 4.57
N ASN A 149 15.89 -24.27 5.69
CA ASN A 149 16.06 -23.59 6.96
C ASN A 149 17.49 -23.84 7.51
N PRO A 150 17.89 -23.18 8.63
CA PRO A 150 19.24 -23.33 9.19
C PRO A 150 19.61 -24.75 9.63
N VAL A 151 18.63 -25.65 9.80
CA VAL A 151 18.85 -27.07 10.14
C VAL A 151 18.74 -27.99 8.92
N GLY A 152 18.75 -27.45 7.70
CA GLY A 152 18.77 -28.20 6.44
C GLY A 152 17.42 -28.76 5.99
N GLN A 153 16.31 -28.39 6.63
CA GLN A 153 14.98 -28.82 6.23
C GLN A 153 14.37 -27.87 5.20
N GLN A 154 13.75 -28.45 4.17
CA GLN A 154 13.08 -27.67 3.12
C GLN A 154 11.88 -26.90 3.69
N ILE A 155 11.80 -25.61 3.37
CA ILE A 155 10.64 -24.76 3.65
C ILE A 155 9.76 -24.75 2.41
N LEU A 156 8.57 -25.34 2.49
CA LEU A 156 7.62 -25.32 1.38
C LEU A 156 7.20 -23.88 1.06
N PRO A 157 7.23 -23.45 -0.22
CA PRO A 157 6.83 -22.09 -0.58
C PRO A 157 5.35 -21.80 -0.33
N LEU A 158 4.49 -22.81 -0.54
CA LEU A 158 3.04 -22.72 -0.39
C LEU A 158 2.53 -23.69 0.68
N ARG A 159 1.49 -23.26 1.41
CA ARG A 159 0.71 -24.08 2.34
C ARG A 159 -0.77 -23.80 2.11
N ASN A 160 -1.55 -24.84 1.76
CA ASN A 160 -2.98 -24.72 1.42
C ASN A 160 -3.24 -23.67 0.31
N GLY A 161 -2.39 -23.63 -0.72
CA GLY A 161 -2.50 -22.69 -1.83
C GLY A 161 -2.12 -21.24 -1.51
N LYS A 162 -1.68 -20.95 -0.27
CA LYS A 162 -1.23 -19.63 0.19
C LYS A 162 0.27 -19.61 0.43
N LEU A 163 0.89 -18.43 0.34
CA LEU A 163 2.28 -18.22 0.68
C LEU A 163 2.54 -18.67 2.12
N ASN A 164 3.53 -19.53 2.29
CA ASN A 164 3.85 -20.06 3.60
C ASN A 164 4.44 -18.94 4.47
N LYS A 165 3.75 -18.62 5.56
CA LYS A 165 4.21 -17.58 6.50
C LYS A 165 5.60 -17.85 7.08
N LEU A 166 5.98 -19.12 7.24
CA LEU A 166 7.34 -19.48 7.68
C LEU A 166 8.39 -19.08 6.64
N LEU A 167 8.11 -19.31 5.35
CA LEU A 167 8.99 -18.93 4.24
C LEU A 167 9.18 -17.42 4.18
N ILE A 168 8.09 -16.66 4.20
CA ILE A 168 8.17 -15.21 4.03
C ILE A 168 8.83 -14.54 5.24
N ASN A 169 8.63 -15.07 6.45
CA ASN A 169 9.34 -14.58 7.63
C ASN A 169 10.83 -14.92 7.59
N PHE A 170 11.19 -16.14 7.15
CA PHE A 170 12.58 -16.55 7.00
C PHE A 170 13.33 -15.67 5.98
N LEU A 171 12.72 -15.43 4.83
CA LEU A 171 13.26 -14.56 3.80
C LEU A 171 13.38 -13.10 4.27
N ALA A 172 12.35 -12.59 4.94
CA ALA A 172 12.37 -11.22 5.47
C ALA A 172 13.39 -11.04 6.59
N ASP A 173 13.72 -12.07 7.35
CA ASP A 173 14.78 -12.05 8.37
C ASP A 173 16.16 -12.06 7.68
N ARG A 174 16.40 -13.05 6.81
CA ARG A 174 17.66 -13.23 6.08
C ARG A 174 18.06 -11.99 5.28
N ASP A 175 17.11 -11.40 4.56
CA ASP A 175 17.36 -10.34 3.59
C ASP A 175 16.86 -8.97 4.06
N PHE A 176 16.57 -8.81 5.36
CA PHE A 176 15.91 -7.62 5.93
C PHE A 176 16.46 -6.29 5.40
N SER A 177 17.78 -6.17 5.29
CA SER A 177 18.45 -4.95 4.85
C SER A 177 18.26 -4.58 3.38
N HIS A 178 17.76 -5.49 2.55
CA HIS A 178 17.47 -5.28 1.14
C HIS A 178 16.00 -4.94 0.86
N TYR A 179 15.16 -4.94 1.90
CA TYR A 179 13.76 -4.52 1.77
C TYR A 179 13.66 -2.99 1.80
N GLU A 180 12.68 -2.47 1.06
CA GLU A 180 12.15 -1.13 1.30
C GLU A 180 10.73 -1.26 1.87
N ALA A 181 10.36 -0.37 2.80
CA ALA A 181 9.01 -0.31 3.34
C ALA A 181 8.40 1.09 3.21
N GLY A 182 7.10 1.13 2.93
CA GLY A 182 6.32 2.36 2.93
C GLY A 182 5.12 2.22 3.83
N ILE A 183 4.83 3.23 4.62
CA ILE A 183 3.55 3.36 5.33
C ILE A 183 2.73 4.43 4.63
N ILE A 184 1.46 4.15 4.35
CA ILE A 184 0.52 5.16 3.88
C ILE A 184 -0.60 5.28 4.90
N GLN A 185 -0.74 6.48 5.46
CA GLN A 185 -1.93 6.86 6.21
C GLN A 185 -2.99 7.38 5.26
N CYS A 186 -4.18 6.79 5.32
CA CYS A 186 -5.33 7.09 4.51
C CYS A 186 -6.40 7.78 5.36
N LYS A 187 -6.84 8.99 4.99
CA LYS A 187 -7.94 9.67 5.70
C LYS A 187 -8.94 10.30 4.73
N THR A 188 -10.22 10.20 5.05
CA THR A 188 -11.35 10.75 4.26
C THR A 188 -11.70 12.20 4.61
N ASN A 189 -11.01 12.79 5.57
CA ASN A 189 -11.07 14.21 5.93
C ASN A 189 -9.65 14.70 6.20
N TRP A 190 -9.28 15.82 5.60
CA TRP A 190 -7.93 16.37 5.69
C TRP A 190 -7.79 17.38 6.85
N ASN A 191 -8.82 18.17 7.17
CA ASN A 191 -8.72 19.30 8.11
C ASN A 191 -8.25 18.89 9.51
N ASP A 192 -8.95 17.92 10.11
CA ASP A 192 -8.68 17.52 11.50
C ASP A 192 -7.64 16.41 11.59
N ASN A 193 -7.51 15.61 10.53
CA ASN A 193 -6.67 14.40 10.55
C ASN A 193 -5.25 14.63 10.04
N ALA A 194 -4.91 15.78 9.45
CA ALA A 194 -3.54 16.06 8.98
C ALA A 194 -2.46 16.04 10.09
N GLN A 195 -2.87 16.20 11.35
CA GLN A 195 -1.95 16.17 12.50
C GLN A 195 -1.39 14.76 12.75
N ILE A 196 -2.23 13.74 12.56
CA ILE A 196 -1.88 12.34 12.79
C ILE A 196 -0.71 11.89 11.90
N PRO A 197 -0.77 12.03 10.56
CA PRO A 197 0.35 11.63 9.71
C PRO A 197 1.61 12.47 9.95
N MET A 198 1.46 13.76 10.26
CA MET A 198 2.61 14.61 10.66
C MET A 198 3.31 14.07 11.91
N LEU A 199 2.54 13.73 12.95
CA LEU A 199 3.07 13.22 14.20
C LEU A 199 3.76 11.86 14.01
N TRP A 200 3.16 10.95 13.25
CA TRP A 200 3.78 9.65 12.97
C TRP A 200 5.06 9.77 12.16
N ASP A 201 5.09 10.60 11.11
CA ASP A 201 6.31 10.86 10.35
C ASP A 201 7.42 11.47 11.22
N MET A 202 7.07 12.35 12.17
CA MET A 202 8.02 12.86 13.17
C MET A 202 8.55 11.75 14.10
N ILE A 203 7.70 10.85 14.58
CA ILE A 203 8.10 9.70 15.40
C ILE A 203 9.11 8.84 14.62
N TYR A 204 8.73 8.42 13.41
CA TYR A 204 9.59 7.62 12.52
C TYR A 204 10.92 8.31 12.20
N SER A 205 10.88 9.58 11.82
CA SER A 205 12.07 10.35 11.49
C SER A 205 13.01 10.55 12.69
N ALA A 206 12.46 10.65 13.91
CA ALA A 206 13.25 10.76 15.13
C ALA A 206 13.79 9.40 15.63
N ASN A 207 13.40 8.29 15.01
CA ASN A 207 13.63 6.93 15.51
C ASN A 207 13.11 6.75 16.96
N GLY A 208 11.99 7.41 17.28
CA GLY A 208 11.41 7.48 18.61
C GLY A 208 11.88 8.68 19.44
N PHE A 209 11.47 8.70 20.70
CA PHE A 209 11.83 9.72 21.70
C PHE A 209 12.25 9.02 23.00
N PRO A 210 13.55 8.73 23.19
CA PRO A 210 14.04 7.97 24.35
C PRO A 210 13.64 8.57 25.70
N GLY A 211 13.74 9.90 25.85
CA GLY A 211 13.32 10.61 27.06
C GLY A 211 11.81 10.59 27.36
N ARG A 212 11.00 10.01 26.45
CA ARG A 212 9.56 9.80 26.61
C ARG A 212 9.17 8.32 26.54
N ASN A 213 10.14 7.41 26.59
CA ASN A 213 9.94 5.97 26.41
C ASN A 213 9.20 5.62 25.11
N ILE A 214 9.38 6.40 24.05
CA ILE A 214 8.86 6.09 22.73
C ILE A 214 10.02 5.53 21.91
N SER A 215 9.87 4.33 21.38
CA SER A 215 10.89 3.69 20.52
C SER A 215 10.24 3.08 19.28
N ILE A 216 11.06 2.79 18.28
CA ILE A 216 10.62 2.17 17.02
C ILE A 216 11.44 0.91 16.81
N GLY A 217 10.77 -0.12 16.32
CA GLY A 217 11.38 -1.42 16.16
C GLY A 217 11.19 -2.29 17.39
N ARG A 218 11.31 -3.59 17.21
CA ARG A 218 11.36 -4.59 18.28
C ARG A 218 12.03 -5.85 17.76
N ASN A 219 12.38 -6.77 18.67
CA ASN A 219 12.97 -8.07 18.32
C ASN A 219 14.22 -7.98 17.43
N GLY A 220 15.00 -6.89 17.53
CA GLY A 220 16.21 -6.68 16.73
C GLY A 220 15.98 -6.00 15.36
N TYR A 221 14.74 -5.68 14.99
CA TYR A 221 14.43 -4.97 13.74
C TYR A 221 14.04 -3.53 14.00
N ALA A 222 14.46 -2.62 13.11
CA ALA A 222 14.08 -1.22 13.11
C ALA A 222 14.06 -0.69 11.67
N ILE A 223 13.31 0.40 11.42
CA ILE A 223 13.23 1.02 10.10
C ILE A 223 14.60 1.42 9.52
N SER A 224 15.58 1.71 10.38
CA SER A 224 16.94 2.07 9.99
C SER A 224 17.74 0.90 9.41
N GLY A 225 17.28 -0.33 9.64
CA GLY A 225 17.88 -1.52 9.06
C GLY A 225 17.34 -1.85 7.67
N LEU A 226 16.31 -1.16 7.18
CA LEU A 226 15.80 -1.30 5.80
C LEU A 226 16.65 -0.49 4.82
N THR A 227 16.64 -0.85 3.54
CA THR A 227 17.26 -0.04 2.47
C THR A 227 16.62 1.35 2.41
N ARG A 228 15.30 1.41 2.56
CA ARG A 228 14.54 2.66 2.55
C ARG A 228 13.25 2.50 3.34
N PHE A 229 12.91 3.54 4.11
CA PHE A 229 11.61 3.70 4.74
C PHE A 229 10.96 5.01 4.28
N THR A 230 9.65 4.99 4.06
CA THR A 230 8.86 6.20 3.73
C THR A 230 7.56 6.20 4.50
N TYR A 231 7.11 7.38 4.91
CA TYR A 231 5.78 7.59 5.49
C TYR A 231 5.02 8.62 4.64
N SER A 232 3.91 8.19 4.05
CA SER A 232 3.09 8.99 3.13
C SER A 232 1.71 9.22 3.70
N PHE A 233 1.03 10.24 3.19
CA PHE A 233 -0.37 10.51 3.46
C PHE A 233 -1.17 10.48 2.16
N ALA A 234 -2.30 9.80 2.15
CA ALA A 234 -3.22 9.74 1.01
C ALA A 234 -4.64 10.11 1.44
N THR A 235 -5.19 11.20 0.92
CA THR A 235 -6.50 11.69 1.35
C THR A 235 -7.53 11.80 0.23
N VAL A 236 -8.80 11.65 0.61
CA VAL A 236 -9.94 12.06 -0.21
C VAL A 236 -10.72 13.11 0.60
N PRO A 237 -10.55 14.42 0.32
CA PRO A 237 -11.14 15.44 1.17
C PRO A 237 -12.66 15.55 0.96
N THR A 238 -13.45 14.77 1.69
CA THR A 238 -14.91 14.72 1.51
C THR A 238 -15.66 15.92 2.11
N ASN A 239 -14.98 16.83 2.80
CA ASN A 239 -15.62 17.99 3.43
C ASN A 239 -16.14 18.99 2.38
N GLN A 240 -17.46 19.24 2.42
CA GLN A 240 -18.14 20.14 1.47
C GLN A 240 -17.65 21.61 1.51
N ARG A 241 -16.92 22.00 2.57
CA ARG A 241 -16.37 23.36 2.76
C ARG A 241 -14.84 23.43 2.69
N GLY A 242 -14.18 22.35 2.26
CA GLY A 242 -12.72 22.31 2.21
C GLY A 242 -12.16 23.16 1.08
N ASN A 243 -11.69 24.38 1.38
CA ASN A 243 -10.88 25.16 0.46
C ASN A 243 -9.40 24.98 0.81
N TYR A 244 -8.74 24.02 0.14
CA TYR A 244 -7.34 23.71 0.37
C TYR A 244 -6.46 24.54 -0.56
N ASN A 245 -5.65 25.40 0.03
CA ASN A 245 -4.66 26.18 -0.67
C ASN A 245 -3.27 25.97 -0.04
N PRO A 246 -2.19 26.42 -0.69
CA PRO A 246 -0.82 26.19 -0.20
C PRO A 246 -0.52 26.71 1.21
N ASN A 247 -1.35 27.61 1.75
CA ASN A 247 -1.21 28.21 3.07
C ASN A 247 -2.17 27.61 4.11
N SER A 248 -3.06 26.69 3.72
CA SER A 248 -3.92 25.98 4.67
C SER A 248 -3.06 25.17 5.65
N VAL A 249 -3.38 25.26 6.94
CA VAL A 249 -2.63 24.56 8.00
C VAL A 249 -2.62 23.04 7.76
N SER A 250 -3.73 22.47 7.31
CA SER A 250 -3.85 21.05 6.94
C SER A 250 -2.87 20.64 5.84
N VAL A 251 -2.62 21.52 4.86
CA VAL A 251 -1.63 21.31 3.79
C VAL A 251 -0.21 21.40 4.34
N LYS A 252 0.10 22.46 5.11
CA LYS A 252 1.44 22.66 5.68
C LYS A 252 1.91 21.50 6.55
N ARG A 253 1.01 20.93 7.35
CA ARG A 253 1.31 19.79 8.24
C ARG A 253 1.84 18.56 7.51
N VAL A 254 1.39 18.32 6.28
CA VAL A 254 1.74 17.12 5.50
C VAL A 254 2.69 17.41 4.34
N THR A 255 3.15 18.66 4.19
CA THR A 255 4.00 19.06 3.05
C THR A 255 5.36 18.35 3.07
N ASN A 256 5.91 18.09 4.25
CA ASN A 256 7.27 17.58 4.43
C ASN A 256 7.32 16.10 4.86
N LEU A 257 6.22 15.35 4.70
CA LEU A 257 6.23 13.92 5.00
C LEU A 257 7.28 13.22 4.14
N SER A 258 8.03 12.29 4.73
CA SER A 258 9.15 11.60 4.07
C SER A 258 8.75 10.89 2.75
N GLY A 259 7.54 10.32 2.69
CA GLY A 259 6.97 9.73 1.48
C GLY A 259 6.07 10.68 0.68
N GLY A 260 5.69 11.82 1.25
CA GLY A 260 4.88 12.86 0.59
C GLY A 260 3.38 12.80 0.87
N ASN A 261 2.68 13.81 0.35
CA ASN A 261 1.24 14.01 0.48
C ASN A 261 0.52 13.83 -0.86
N TYR A 262 -0.43 12.91 -0.88
CA TYR A 262 -1.17 12.49 -2.05
C TYR A 262 -2.68 12.57 -1.86
N TRP A 263 -3.39 12.62 -2.98
CA TRP A 263 -4.85 12.51 -3.01
C TRP A 263 -5.34 11.82 -4.28
N GLY A 264 -6.64 11.52 -4.33
CA GLY A 264 -7.28 10.93 -5.52
C GLY A 264 -7.72 11.94 -6.58
N ASN A 265 -7.02 13.07 -6.73
CA ASN A 265 -7.31 14.10 -7.75
C ASN A 265 -6.03 14.41 -8.53
N THR A 266 -6.15 15.09 -9.67
CA THR A 266 -5.00 15.68 -10.34
C THR A 266 -4.18 16.55 -9.38
N THR A 267 -2.87 16.56 -9.56
CA THR A 267 -1.94 17.35 -8.74
C THR A 267 -2.30 18.83 -8.75
N THR A 268 -2.43 19.39 -7.54
CA THR A 268 -2.50 20.83 -7.34
C THR A 268 -1.18 21.28 -6.72
N PRO A 269 -0.39 22.12 -7.42
CA PRO A 269 0.91 22.57 -6.93
C PRO A 269 0.83 23.14 -5.51
N ASN A 270 1.79 22.73 -4.67
CA ASN A 270 1.89 23.13 -3.26
C ASN A 270 0.68 22.77 -2.37
N VAL A 271 -0.22 21.90 -2.84
CA VAL A 271 -1.36 21.39 -2.06
C VAL A 271 -1.22 19.89 -1.84
N ALA A 272 -1.37 19.10 -2.90
CA ALA A 272 -1.22 17.65 -2.87
C ALA A 272 -0.93 17.11 -4.28
N ARG A 273 -0.17 16.02 -4.34
CA ARG A 273 0.10 15.31 -5.59
C ARG A 273 -0.99 14.28 -5.87
N SER A 274 -1.25 13.99 -7.13
CA SER A 274 -2.02 12.81 -7.51
C SER A 274 -1.34 11.56 -6.97
N LEU A 275 -2.13 10.60 -6.50
CA LEU A 275 -1.59 9.33 -6.02
C LEU A 275 -0.76 8.62 -7.08
N LYS A 276 -1.00 8.86 -8.38
CA LYS A 276 -0.19 8.27 -9.46
C LYS A 276 1.28 8.67 -9.43
N GLU A 277 1.64 9.76 -8.76
CA GLU A 277 3.02 10.22 -8.62
C GLU A 277 3.79 9.50 -7.51
N ILE A 278 3.11 8.71 -6.67
CA ILE A 278 3.76 8.00 -5.55
C ILE A 278 4.81 7.00 -6.06
N PHE A 279 4.57 6.39 -7.22
CA PHE A 279 5.43 5.34 -7.78
C PHE A 279 6.81 5.88 -8.15
N THR A 280 6.88 7.02 -8.84
CA THR A 280 8.13 7.63 -9.26
C THR A 280 8.87 8.29 -8.10
N ASN A 281 8.15 8.79 -7.09
CA ASN A 281 8.75 9.45 -5.93
C ASN A 281 9.35 8.45 -4.93
N ASN A 282 8.64 7.35 -4.69
CA ASN A 282 8.95 6.46 -3.56
C ASN A 282 9.41 5.06 -3.96
N TYR A 283 8.91 4.52 -5.08
CA TYR A 283 9.00 3.07 -5.34
C TYR A 283 9.61 2.73 -6.70
N VAL A 284 10.35 3.67 -7.31
CA VAL A 284 10.97 3.48 -8.63
C VAL A 284 11.87 2.24 -8.68
N ASN A 285 12.57 1.94 -7.58
CA ASN A 285 13.48 0.81 -7.46
C ASN A 285 12.79 -0.55 -7.46
N GLY A 286 11.47 -0.61 -7.27
CA GLY A 286 10.73 -1.87 -7.20
C GLY A 286 10.23 -2.39 -8.55
N PHE A 287 10.24 -1.56 -9.59
CA PHE A 287 9.87 -1.96 -10.95
C PHE A 287 10.99 -2.77 -11.62
N ASN A 288 10.62 -3.67 -12.53
CA ASN A 288 11.60 -4.45 -13.28
C ASN A 288 12.24 -3.62 -14.40
N THR A 289 11.41 -2.86 -15.12
CA THR A 289 11.87 -1.89 -16.12
C THR A 289 11.39 -0.49 -15.79
N ASN A 290 10.07 -0.31 -15.74
CA ASN A 290 9.38 0.89 -15.28
C ASN A 290 7.88 0.58 -15.22
N ILE A 291 7.13 1.43 -14.51
CA ILE A 291 5.68 1.28 -14.33
C ILE A 291 4.90 1.06 -15.64
N ARG A 292 5.24 1.79 -16.71
CA ARG A 292 4.49 1.71 -17.98
C ARG A 292 4.69 0.37 -18.66
N ASN A 293 5.93 -0.11 -18.72
CA ASN A 293 6.24 -1.40 -19.34
C ASN A 293 5.66 -2.55 -18.51
N ASP A 294 5.80 -2.52 -17.19
CA ASP A 294 5.30 -3.57 -16.31
C ASP A 294 3.75 -3.69 -16.42
N ILE A 295 3.02 -2.57 -16.41
CA ILE A 295 1.56 -2.57 -16.63
C ILE A 295 1.21 -3.03 -18.05
N ARG A 296 1.91 -2.55 -19.09
CA ARG A 296 1.64 -2.94 -20.48
C ARG A 296 1.74 -4.45 -20.68
N THR A 297 2.73 -5.09 -20.07
CA THR A 297 2.89 -6.55 -20.08
C THR A 297 1.79 -7.28 -19.28
N ALA A 298 1.17 -6.61 -18.30
CA ALA A 298 0.10 -7.18 -17.48
C ALA A 298 -1.30 -7.07 -18.09
N ILE A 299 -1.58 -6.06 -18.90
CA ILE A 299 -2.92 -5.82 -19.48
C ILE A 299 -3.55 -7.08 -20.10
N PRO A 300 -2.86 -7.87 -20.95
CA PRO A 300 -3.45 -9.08 -21.56
C PRO A 300 -3.89 -10.15 -20.56
N HIS A 301 -3.45 -10.05 -19.30
CA HIS A 301 -3.69 -11.04 -18.25
C HIS A 301 -4.67 -10.56 -17.17
N LEU A 302 -5.23 -9.36 -17.28
CA LEU A 302 -6.20 -8.81 -16.33
C LEU A 302 -7.61 -9.40 -16.49
N GLY A 303 -7.95 -9.87 -17.70
CA GLY A 303 -9.29 -10.38 -18.00
C GLY A 303 -9.64 -11.68 -17.28
N ILE A 304 -10.90 -12.08 -17.40
CA ILE A 304 -11.46 -13.29 -16.78
C ILE A 304 -10.64 -14.54 -17.19
N ASN A 305 -10.46 -15.48 -16.25
CA ASN A 305 -9.69 -16.72 -16.39
C ASN A 305 -8.18 -16.57 -16.60
N ASN A 306 -7.63 -15.36 -16.49
CA ASN A 306 -6.18 -15.13 -16.54
C ASN A 306 -5.56 -15.05 -15.14
N PRO A 307 -4.21 -15.14 -15.03
CA PRO A 307 -3.52 -15.11 -13.74
C PRO A 307 -3.73 -13.85 -12.88
N LEU A 308 -4.19 -12.74 -13.48
CA LEU A 308 -4.45 -11.47 -12.80
C LEU A 308 -5.95 -11.13 -12.70
N SER A 309 -6.84 -12.08 -12.98
CA SER A 309 -8.30 -11.87 -12.90
C SER A 309 -8.79 -11.48 -11.51
N TYR A 310 -7.96 -11.68 -10.47
CA TYR A 310 -8.24 -11.26 -9.10
C TYR A 310 -8.35 -9.73 -8.92
N PHE A 311 -7.93 -8.92 -9.92
CA PHE A 311 -8.20 -7.49 -9.94
C PHE A 311 -9.63 -7.13 -10.34
N ALA A 312 -10.39 -8.09 -10.88
CA ALA A 312 -11.78 -7.95 -11.33
C ALA A 312 -12.02 -6.80 -12.33
N LEU A 313 -11.08 -6.61 -13.29
CA LEU A 313 -11.18 -5.64 -14.38
C LEU A 313 -11.85 -6.23 -15.61
#